data_AF-A0A1S9DLB1-F1
#
_entry.id   AF-A0A1S9DLB1-F1
#
_cell.length_a   1.000
_cell.length_b   1.000
_cell.length_c   1.000
_cell.angle_alpha   90.00
_cell.angle_beta   90.00
_cell.angle_gamma   90.00
#
_symmetry.space_group_name_H-M   'P 1'
#
loop_
_entity.id
_entity.type
_entity.pdbx_description
1 polymer ?
#
loop_
_entity_poly.entity_id
_entity_poly.type
_entity_poly.pdbx_seq_one_letter_code
_entity_poly.pdbx_strand_id
1 'polypeptide(L)'
;MRFIQLLPILPALAAAQEQVPIADRVQGWFNKAKSYLPTATPVIPAAVEKVVEQKIQEKTVTPFNLSNWQSLLAPSDEPKDWFVFITGGNKTCFGRCHQAEKSFNESVLLFSADPTSPNLGYLDCESNRVLCSAWAAGSPSVSYFKVPAQVGEERPATAQYNVYFNATTVTPESLYKIHSEKTYEKRGAYEGSFHATDSWLAQRGLLIPAGYVIYAFSAIPSWLFMIFISFFSRTMMGRRMGNTGAPAAR
;
A
#
# COMPACT_ATOMS: atom_id res chain seq x y z
N MET A 1 5.43 -62.15 -42.64
CA MET A 1 4.68 -60.92 -43.04
C MET A 1 3.88 -60.49 -41.82
N ARG A 2 3.91 -59.28 -41.26
CA ARG A 2 4.57 -57.99 -41.54
C ARG A 2 4.50 -57.17 -40.22
N PHE A 3 5.61 -56.48 -39.90
CA PHE A 3 5.73 -55.14 -39.29
C PHE A 3 4.79 -54.74 -38.14
N ILE A 4 5.29 -54.62 -36.90
CA ILE A 4 5.88 -53.39 -36.32
C ILE A 4 4.99 -52.16 -36.53
N GLN A 5 4.27 -51.76 -35.47
CA GLN A 5 3.90 -50.37 -35.24
C GLN A 5 4.31 -49.99 -33.81
N LEU A 6 5.51 -49.42 -33.73
CA LEU A 6 5.98 -48.62 -32.59
C LEU A 6 5.11 -47.36 -32.52
N LEU A 7 4.35 -47.20 -31.43
CA LEU A 7 3.82 -45.89 -31.04
C LEU A 7 5.00 -45.01 -30.58
N PRO A 8 5.21 -43.81 -31.15
CA PRO A 8 6.13 -42.84 -30.57
C PRO A 8 5.46 -42.21 -29.34
N ILE A 9 6.03 -42.49 -28.17
CA ILE A 9 5.79 -41.72 -26.94
C ILE A 9 6.40 -40.34 -27.17
N LEU A 10 5.59 -39.40 -27.64
CA LEU A 10 5.90 -37.97 -27.73
C LEU A 10 5.89 -37.33 -26.33
N PRO A 11 6.57 -36.18 -26.15
CA PRO A 11 7.61 -35.96 -25.15
C PRO A 11 7.06 -35.47 -23.81
N ALA A 12 6.93 -36.35 -22.83
CA ALA A 12 6.62 -35.99 -21.44
C ALA A 12 7.86 -35.72 -20.57
N LEU A 13 9.07 -35.65 -21.15
CA LEU A 13 10.32 -35.36 -20.42
C LEU A 13 10.94 -33.97 -20.69
N ALA A 14 10.38 -33.16 -21.60
CA ALA A 14 10.95 -31.85 -21.92
C ALA A 14 10.50 -30.70 -21.00
N ALA A 15 9.55 -30.94 -20.07
CA ALA A 15 9.02 -29.90 -19.16
C ALA A 15 9.49 -30.06 -17.70
N ALA A 16 10.49 -30.90 -17.41
CA ALA A 16 10.92 -31.20 -16.04
C ALA A 16 12.37 -30.76 -15.70
N GLN A 17 13.10 -30.11 -16.62
CA GLN A 17 14.51 -29.71 -16.38
C GLN A 17 14.75 -28.20 -16.20
N GLU A 18 13.71 -27.37 -16.11
CA GLU A 18 13.85 -25.94 -15.78
C GLU A 18 13.25 -25.55 -14.42
N GLN A 19 13.11 -26.52 -13.50
CA GLN A 19 13.10 -26.19 -12.08
C GLN A 19 14.53 -25.82 -11.67
N VAL A 20 14.95 -24.60 -12.02
CA VAL A 20 16.00 -23.94 -11.24
C VAL A 20 15.51 -23.99 -9.79
N PRO A 21 16.25 -24.62 -8.86
CA PRO A 21 15.86 -24.68 -7.47
C PRO A 21 15.46 -23.28 -7.02
N ILE A 22 14.30 -23.13 -6.39
CA ILE A 22 13.84 -21.83 -5.87
C ILE A 22 14.95 -21.22 -4.99
N ALA A 23 15.73 -22.07 -4.32
CA ALA A 23 16.95 -21.70 -3.59
C ALA A 23 18.00 -20.97 -4.45
N ASP A 24 18.28 -21.42 -5.68
CA ASP A 24 19.30 -20.80 -6.56
C ASP A 24 18.81 -19.47 -7.16
N ARG A 25 17.50 -19.35 -7.45
CA ARG A 25 16.89 -18.05 -7.82
C ARG A 25 16.94 -17.07 -6.65
N VAL A 26 16.64 -17.54 -5.44
CA VAL A 26 16.72 -16.73 -4.22
C VAL A 26 18.17 -16.35 -3.93
N GLN A 27 19.15 -17.25 -4.10
CA GLN A 27 20.58 -16.94 -3.94
C GLN A 27 21.09 -15.94 -4.98
N GLY A 28 20.75 -16.12 -6.26
CA GLY A 28 21.14 -15.18 -7.32
C GLY A 28 20.58 -13.78 -7.10
N TRP A 29 19.33 -13.70 -6.62
CA TRP A 29 18.70 -12.42 -6.29
C TRP A 29 19.20 -11.85 -4.95
N PHE A 30 19.55 -12.70 -3.99
CA PHE A 30 20.15 -12.29 -2.72
C PHE A 30 21.57 -11.74 -2.91
N ASN A 31 22.35 -12.30 -3.83
CA ASN A 31 23.64 -11.71 -4.23
C ASN A 31 23.44 -10.33 -4.87
N LYS A 32 22.36 -10.14 -5.63
CA LYS A 32 21.95 -8.84 -6.15
C LYS A 32 21.53 -7.90 -5.00
N ALA A 33 20.73 -8.36 -4.05
CA ALA A 33 20.31 -7.60 -2.86
C ALA A 33 21.50 -7.17 -1.98
N LYS A 34 22.46 -8.07 -1.74
CA LYS A 34 23.73 -7.77 -1.04
C LYS A 34 24.52 -6.66 -1.73
N SER A 35 24.53 -6.62 -3.07
CA SER A 35 25.21 -5.56 -3.82
C SER A 35 24.58 -4.17 -3.64
N TYR A 36 23.35 -4.11 -3.09
CA TYR A 36 22.63 -2.86 -2.79
C TYR A 36 22.66 -2.49 -1.30
N LEU A 37 23.19 -3.34 -0.43
CA LEU A 37 23.57 -2.92 0.91
C LEU A 37 24.78 -1.99 0.77
N PRO A 38 24.84 -0.84 1.46
CA PRO A 38 25.99 0.04 1.37
C PRO A 38 27.24 -0.73 1.83
N THR A 39 28.17 -0.96 0.88
CA THR A 39 29.50 -1.48 1.17
C THR A 39 30.24 -0.46 2.03
N ALA A 40 30.20 -0.62 3.34
CA ALA A 40 31.07 0.12 4.24
C ALA A 40 32.53 -0.20 3.88
N THR A 41 33.26 0.79 3.39
CA THR A 41 34.72 0.75 3.23
C THR A 41 35.35 1.78 4.18
N PRO A 42 36.62 1.61 4.63
CA PRO A 42 37.09 0.47 5.43
C PRO A 42 38.14 0.90 6.48
N VAL A 43 37.95 0.66 7.79
CA VAL A 43 39.11 0.48 8.70
C VAL A 43 38.66 -0.32 9.93
N ILE A 44 39.17 -1.55 10.06
CA ILE A 44 39.69 -2.22 11.27
C ILE A 44 39.87 -3.71 10.92
N PRO A 45 41.03 -4.32 11.17
CA PRO A 45 41.39 -5.63 10.64
C PRO A 45 40.84 -6.80 11.48
N ALA A 46 40.67 -7.95 10.83
CA ALA A 46 40.43 -9.27 11.42
C ALA A 46 39.08 -9.50 12.13
N ALA A 47 37.98 -9.41 11.37
CA ALA A 47 36.74 -10.13 11.68
C ALA A 47 36.05 -10.66 10.41
N VAL A 48 36.84 -11.04 9.39
CA VAL A 48 36.35 -11.66 8.15
C VAL A 48 36.34 -13.17 8.35
N GLU A 49 35.49 -13.66 9.24
CA GLU A 49 35.15 -15.10 9.34
C GLU A 49 33.86 -15.40 10.13
N LYS A 50 33.15 -14.37 10.63
CA LYS A 50 31.84 -14.55 11.29
C LYS A 50 30.68 -13.86 10.56
N VAL A 51 30.74 -13.84 9.22
CA VAL A 51 29.59 -13.50 8.37
C VAL A 51 29.00 -14.78 7.79
N VAL A 52 28.74 -15.74 8.68
CA VAL A 52 27.96 -16.94 8.41
C VAL A 52 26.75 -16.83 9.33
N GLU A 53 25.55 -16.86 8.74
CA GLU A 53 24.25 -16.91 9.45
C GLU A 53 23.77 -15.63 10.17
N GLN A 54 23.68 -14.49 9.46
CA GLN A 54 22.53 -13.63 9.76
C GLN A 54 21.30 -14.33 9.18
N LYS A 55 20.63 -15.10 10.04
CA LYS A 55 19.32 -15.70 9.82
C LYS A 55 18.43 -14.65 9.14
N ILE A 56 18.15 -14.86 7.86
CA ILE A 56 17.21 -14.01 7.11
C ILE A 56 15.93 -14.04 7.92
N GLN A 57 15.60 -12.92 8.57
CA GLN A 57 14.32 -12.81 9.23
C GLN A 57 13.31 -12.65 8.11
N GLU A 58 12.59 -13.72 7.83
CA GLU A 58 11.48 -13.70 6.89
C GLU A 58 10.52 -12.60 7.35
N LYS A 59 10.46 -11.49 6.59
CA LYS A 59 9.56 -10.40 6.93
C LYS A 59 8.16 -10.74 6.50
N THR A 60 7.28 -10.87 7.49
CA THR A 60 5.85 -11.01 7.25
C THR A 60 5.26 -9.66 6.88
N VAL A 61 4.50 -9.63 5.79
CA VAL A 61 3.70 -8.46 5.42
C VAL A 61 2.40 -8.48 6.22
N THR A 62 2.20 -7.46 7.06
CA THR A 62 1.03 -7.38 7.93
C THR A 62 -0.15 -6.74 7.19
N PRO A 63 -1.32 -7.38 7.10
CA PRO A 63 -2.49 -6.76 6.50
C PRO A 63 -3.07 -5.68 7.42
N PHE A 64 -3.27 -4.48 6.89
CA PHE A 64 -3.95 -3.37 7.56
C PHE A 64 -5.43 -3.39 7.21
N ASN A 65 -6.28 -3.30 8.24
CA ASN A 65 -7.72 -3.27 8.11
C ASN A 65 -8.34 -2.40 9.20
N LEU A 66 -9.67 -2.20 9.13
CA LEU A 66 -10.40 -1.34 10.08
C LEU A 66 -10.27 -1.76 11.55
N SER A 67 -10.06 -3.05 11.85
CA SER A 67 -10.02 -3.54 13.22
C SER A 67 -8.63 -3.51 13.85
N ASN A 68 -7.54 -3.48 13.06
CA ASN A 68 -6.19 -3.60 13.58
C ASN A 68 -5.31 -2.35 13.40
N TRP A 69 -5.61 -1.45 12.46
CA TRP A 69 -4.70 -0.36 12.09
C TRP A 69 -4.29 0.54 13.27
N GLN A 70 -5.22 0.79 14.21
CA GLN A 70 -4.96 1.60 15.40
C GLN A 70 -3.95 0.94 16.33
N SER A 71 -4.08 -0.38 16.52
CA SER A 71 -3.16 -1.15 17.36
C SER A 71 -1.77 -1.27 16.73
N LEU A 72 -1.69 -1.36 15.40
CA LEU A 72 -0.42 -1.44 14.68
C LEU A 72 0.37 -0.12 14.73
N LEU A 73 -0.34 1.02 14.72
CA LEU A 73 0.24 2.37 14.79
C LEU A 73 0.21 2.97 16.21
N ALA A 74 -0.06 2.16 17.22
CA ALA A 74 0.06 2.59 18.62
C ALA A 74 1.54 2.64 19.02
N PRO A 75 1.98 3.71 19.71
CA PRO A 75 3.28 3.75 20.38
C PRO A 75 3.44 2.55 21.29
N SER A 76 4.64 1.98 21.27
CA SER A 76 5.07 0.91 22.17
C SER A 76 6.34 1.31 22.90
N ASP A 77 6.89 0.44 23.74
CA ASP A 77 8.13 0.73 24.48
C ASP A 77 9.32 1.00 23.55
N GLU A 78 9.32 0.37 22.37
CA GLU A 78 10.32 0.59 21.32
C GLU A 78 9.74 1.37 20.14
N PRO A 79 10.53 2.23 19.49
CA PRO A 79 10.12 2.92 18.27
C PRO A 79 9.98 1.93 17.13
N LYS A 80 8.95 2.12 16.30
CA LYS A 80 8.63 1.23 15.18
C LYS A 80 8.37 2.03 13.92
N ASP A 81 9.09 1.68 12.87
CA ASP A 81 8.81 2.21 11.54
C ASP A 81 7.92 1.23 10.77
N TRP A 82 6.96 1.76 10.03
CA TRP A 82 6.07 1.00 9.15
C TRP A 82 6.17 1.51 7.72
N PHE A 83 6.35 0.58 6.79
CA PHE A 83 6.21 0.78 5.36
C PHE A 83 4.91 0.13 4.92
N VAL A 84 3.84 0.92 4.80
CA VAL A 84 2.52 0.43 4.40
C VAL A 84 2.33 0.65 2.92
N PHE A 85 2.34 -0.42 2.14
CA PHE A 85 1.96 -0.36 0.73
C PHE A 85 0.43 -0.34 0.61
N ILE A 86 -0.08 0.65 -0.11
CA ILE A 86 -1.51 0.87 -0.30
C ILE A 86 -1.84 0.55 -1.75
N THR A 87 -2.69 -0.45 -1.95
CA THR A 87 -3.22 -0.81 -3.28
C THR A 87 -4.71 -0.51 -3.39
N GLY A 88 -5.20 -0.41 -4.63
CA GLY A 88 -6.62 -0.36 -4.94
C GLY A 88 -7.11 -1.62 -5.66
N GLY A 89 -6.33 -2.70 -5.63
CA GLY A 89 -6.65 -3.94 -6.33
C GLY A 89 -6.94 -3.70 -7.81
N ASN A 90 -7.91 -4.42 -8.36
CA ASN A 90 -8.28 -4.28 -9.76
C ASN A 90 -9.28 -3.13 -9.96
N LYS A 91 -10.28 -3.01 -9.08
CA LYS A 91 -11.39 -2.07 -9.29
C LYS A 91 -11.05 -0.66 -8.86
N THR A 92 -10.60 -0.47 -7.62
CA THR A 92 -10.33 0.86 -7.05
C THR A 92 -9.16 1.54 -7.78
N CYS A 93 -8.25 0.75 -8.35
CA CYS A 93 -7.09 1.25 -9.11
C CYS A 93 -7.26 1.19 -10.64
N PHE A 94 -8.47 0.93 -11.16
CA PHE A 94 -8.75 0.86 -12.60
C PHE A 94 -7.81 -0.08 -13.39
N GLY A 95 -7.41 -1.20 -12.77
CA GLY A 95 -6.48 -2.18 -13.34
C GLY A 95 -5.01 -1.74 -13.41
N ARG A 96 -4.64 -0.61 -12.81
CA ARG A 96 -3.28 -0.05 -12.92
C ARG A 96 -2.32 -0.49 -11.81
N CYS A 97 -2.83 -1.13 -10.75
CA CYS A 97 -2.02 -1.48 -9.58
C CYS A 97 -1.22 -2.78 -9.74
N HIS A 98 -1.51 -3.62 -10.73
CA HIS A 98 -0.89 -4.95 -10.87
C HIS A 98 0.65 -4.91 -10.88
N GLN A 99 1.26 -3.97 -11.62
CA GLN A 99 2.72 -3.84 -11.65
C GLN A 99 3.29 -3.36 -10.31
N ALA A 100 2.59 -2.47 -9.62
CA ALA A 100 2.99 -1.99 -8.30
C ALA A 100 2.89 -3.09 -7.23
N GLU A 101 1.81 -3.88 -7.24
CA GLU A 101 1.63 -5.03 -6.34
C GLU A 101 2.71 -6.09 -6.56
N LYS A 102 2.97 -6.43 -7.83
CA LYS A 102 4.06 -7.36 -8.19
C LYS A 102 5.40 -6.84 -7.66
N SER A 103 5.71 -5.57 -7.91
CA SER A 103 6.96 -4.96 -7.48
C SER A 103 7.11 -4.92 -5.96
N PHE A 104 6.01 -4.66 -5.24
CA PHE A 104 6.00 -4.68 -3.78
C PHE A 104 6.28 -6.08 -3.24
N ASN A 105 5.60 -7.12 -3.76
CA ASN A 105 5.81 -8.50 -3.34
C ASN A 105 7.26 -8.96 -3.58
N GLU A 106 7.85 -8.61 -4.72
CA GLU A 106 9.26 -8.89 -5.01
C GLU A 106 10.21 -8.09 -4.10
N SER A 107 9.84 -6.87 -3.69
CA SER A 107 10.65 -6.03 -2.81
C SER A 107 10.75 -6.57 -1.37
N VAL A 108 9.79 -7.39 -0.91
CA VAL A 108 9.79 -7.99 0.44
C VAL A 108 11.10 -8.72 0.74
N LEU A 109 11.71 -9.33 -0.27
CA LEU A 109 13.01 -10.00 -0.13
C LEU A 109 14.16 -9.00 0.11
N LEU A 110 14.14 -7.82 -0.52
CA LEU A 110 15.14 -6.76 -0.26
C LEU A 110 15.01 -6.25 1.17
N PHE A 111 13.77 -6.01 1.61
CA PHE A 111 13.51 -5.61 2.99
C PHE A 111 13.92 -6.73 3.98
N SER A 112 13.65 -8.00 3.69
CA SER A 112 14.05 -9.11 4.56
C SER A 112 15.57 -9.28 4.70
N ALA A 113 16.33 -8.82 3.71
CA ALA A 113 17.79 -8.83 3.73
C ALA A 113 18.42 -7.66 4.51
N ASP A 114 17.64 -6.62 4.82
CA ASP A 114 18.10 -5.42 5.52
C ASP A 114 17.65 -5.44 6.98
N PRO A 115 18.56 -5.53 7.98
CA PRO A 115 18.19 -5.54 9.39
C PRO A 115 17.62 -4.20 9.88
N THR A 116 17.84 -3.09 9.17
CA THR A 116 17.31 -1.75 9.50
C THR A 116 15.95 -1.47 8.87
N SER A 117 15.44 -2.41 8.07
CA SER A 117 14.19 -2.24 7.37
C SER A 117 12.98 -2.11 8.30
N PRO A 118 11.96 -1.35 7.90
CA PRO A 118 10.75 -1.15 8.70
C PRO A 118 9.85 -2.39 8.69
N ASN A 119 8.84 -2.40 9.55
CA ASN A 119 7.75 -3.37 9.45
C ASN A 119 7.00 -3.16 8.14
N LEU A 120 6.64 -4.25 7.46
CA LEU A 120 5.93 -4.17 6.19
C LEU A 120 4.42 -4.30 6.43
N GLY A 121 3.67 -3.34 5.90
CA GLY A 121 2.22 -3.32 5.93
C GLY A 121 1.64 -3.40 4.52
N TYR A 122 0.43 -3.95 4.41
CA TYR A 122 -0.34 -3.99 3.17
C TYR A 122 -1.77 -3.56 3.44
N LEU A 123 -2.21 -2.49 2.78
CA LEU A 123 -3.57 -1.98 2.83
C LEU A 123 -4.21 -2.13 1.46
N ASP A 124 -5.21 -3.01 1.36
CA ASP A 124 -6.02 -3.14 0.15
C ASP A 124 -7.29 -2.30 0.26
N CYS A 125 -7.35 -1.22 -0.52
CA CYS A 125 -8.50 -0.32 -0.58
C CYS A 125 -9.71 -0.92 -1.31
N GLU A 126 -9.59 -2.05 -2.01
CA GLU A 126 -10.74 -2.75 -2.57
C GLU A 126 -11.57 -3.42 -1.46
N SER A 127 -10.90 -4.05 -0.49
CA SER A 127 -11.50 -4.68 0.70
C SER A 127 -11.67 -3.73 1.90
N ASN A 128 -10.84 -2.69 2.02
CA ASN A 128 -10.83 -1.76 3.17
C ASN A 128 -11.17 -0.31 2.75
N ARG A 129 -12.25 -0.15 1.97
CA ARG A 129 -12.66 1.14 1.36
C ARG A 129 -12.81 2.27 2.36
N VAL A 130 -13.40 2.00 3.53
CA VAL A 130 -13.63 3.00 4.56
C VAL A 130 -12.31 3.46 5.17
N LEU A 131 -11.38 2.54 5.45
CA LEU A 131 -10.07 2.90 5.99
C LEU A 131 -9.27 3.75 5.00
N CYS A 132 -9.25 3.36 3.73
CA CYS A 132 -8.61 4.18 2.70
C CYS A 132 -9.27 5.55 2.52
N SER A 133 -10.60 5.63 2.64
CA SER A 133 -11.31 6.91 2.62
C SER A 133 -10.96 7.76 3.85
N ALA A 134 -10.86 7.13 5.02
CA ALA A 134 -10.50 7.79 6.28
C ALA A 134 -9.08 8.34 6.25
N TRP A 135 -8.16 7.69 5.55
CA TRP A 135 -6.78 8.16 5.39
C TRP A 135 -6.58 9.05 4.16
N ALA A 136 -7.65 9.31 3.38
CA ALA A 136 -7.57 9.92 2.06
C ALA A 136 -6.46 9.28 1.18
N ALA A 137 -6.30 7.96 1.31
CA ALA A 137 -5.20 7.23 0.73
C ALA A 137 -5.41 7.02 -0.77
N GLY A 138 -4.50 7.57 -1.57
CA GLY A 138 -4.49 7.36 -3.02
C GLY A 138 -3.77 6.07 -3.38
N SER A 139 -4.38 5.21 -4.19
CA SER A 139 -3.77 3.95 -4.65
C SER A 139 -3.24 4.05 -6.10
N PRO A 140 -2.06 3.47 -6.41
CA PRO A 140 -1.10 2.86 -5.49
C PRO A 140 -0.18 3.91 -4.86
N SER A 141 0.14 3.74 -3.58
CA SER A 141 1.11 4.59 -2.88
C SER A 141 1.75 3.83 -1.72
N VAL A 142 2.71 4.47 -1.07
CA VAL A 142 3.31 4.00 0.18
C VAL A 142 3.09 5.06 1.24
N SER A 143 2.58 4.64 2.40
CA SER A 143 2.60 5.45 3.61
C SER A 143 3.70 4.93 4.54
N TYR A 144 4.68 5.79 4.80
CA TYR A 144 5.77 5.52 5.74
C TYR A 144 5.44 6.15 7.08
N PHE A 145 5.31 5.36 8.14
CA PHE A 145 5.04 5.86 9.49
C PHE A 145 6.27 5.67 10.37
N LYS A 146 6.63 6.71 11.11
CA LYS A 146 7.62 6.64 12.19
C LYS A 146 6.87 6.72 13.50
N VAL A 147 6.60 5.57 14.11
CA VAL A 147 5.88 5.47 15.38
C VAL A 147 6.91 5.58 16.50
N PRO A 148 6.95 6.70 17.24
CA PRO A 148 7.89 6.87 18.34
C PRO A 148 7.58 5.93 19.50
N ALA A 149 8.58 5.70 20.35
CA ALA A 149 8.38 5.00 21.61
C ALA A 149 7.47 5.82 22.54
N GLN A 150 6.64 5.13 23.33
CA GLN A 150 5.81 5.76 24.35
C GLN A 150 6.71 6.29 25.47
N VAL A 151 6.72 7.62 25.67
CA VAL A 151 7.47 8.27 26.75
C VAL A 151 6.49 9.05 27.61
N GLY A 152 6.20 8.54 28.81
CA GLY A 152 5.24 9.15 29.73
C GLY A 152 3.77 8.87 29.38
N GLU A 153 2.87 9.71 29.89
CA GLU A 153 1.41 9.55 29.74
C GLU A 153 0.87 10.11 28.42
N GLU A 154 1.54 11.12 27.83
CA GLU A 154 1.08 11.75 26.60
C GLU A 154 1.45 10.92 25.37
N ARG A 155 0.55 10.83 24.38
CA ARG A 155 0.83 10.11 23.13
C ARG A 155 1.79 10.93 22.27
N PRO A 156 2.99 10.43 21.98
CA PRO A 156 3.92 11.11 21.08
C PRO A 156 3.41 11.11 19.64
N ALA A 157 3.69 12.20 18.92
CA ALA A 157 3.25 12.39 17.53
C ALA A 157 3.94 11.39 16.58
N THR A 158 3.16 10.74 15.72
CA THR A 158 3.65 9.79 14.72
C THR A 158 3.87 10.54 13.40
N ALA A 159 5.08 10.52 12.85
CA ALA A 159 5.32 11.16 11.55
C ALA A 159 4.86 10.24 10.41
N GLN A 160 3.93 10.69 9.57
CA GLN A 160 3.49 9.99 8.35
C GLN A 160 4.07 10.66 7.10
N TYR A 161 4.57 9.88 6.16
CA TYR A 161 5.01 10.35 4.85
C TYR A 161 4.26 9.59 3.76
N ASN A 162 3.57 10.31 2.89
CA ASN A 162 2.86 9.71 1.76
C ASN A 162 3.70 9.83 0.49
N VAL A 163 4.12 8.68 -0.04
CA VAL A 163 4.98 8.57 -1.21
C VAL A 163 4.17 8.03 -2.38
N TYR A 164 4.05 8.86 -3.42
CA TYR A 164 3.43 8.49 -4.69
C TYR A 164 4.51 8.16 -5.72
N PHE A 165 4.27 7.12 -6.50
CA PHE A 165 5.16 6.65 -7.56
C PHE A 165 4.35 6.27 -8.80
N ASN A 166 5.04 6.09 -9.92
CA ASN A 166 4.39 5.66 -11.16
C ASN A 166 4.03 4.17 -11.08
N ALA A 167 2.73 3.87 -10.98
CA ALA A 167 2.18 2.53 -10.82
C ALA A 167 2.66 1.51 -11.86
N THR A 168 2.95 1.95 -13.09
CA THR A 168 3.25 1.05 -14.23
C THR A 168 4.75 0.83 -14.46
N THR A 169 5.61 1.65 -13.85
CA THR A 169 7.07 1.57 -14.05
C THR A 169 7.84 1.39 -12.76
N VAL A 170 7.15 1.35 -11.61
CA VAL A 170 7.77 1.05 -10.33
C VAL A 170 8.40 -0.35 -10.38
N THR A 171 9.58 -0.46 -9.77
CA THR A 171 10.34 -1.71 -9.63
C THR A 171 10.55 -2.03 -8.15
N PRO A 172 10.89 -3.28 -7.81
CA PRO A 172 11.19 -3.68 -6.43
C PRO A 172 12.29 -2.81 -5.79
N GLU A 173 13.33 -2.49 -6.57
CA GLU A 173 14.44 -1.66 -6.11
C GLU A 173 14.00 -0.22 -5.84
N SER A 174 13.11 0.33 -6.67
CA SER A 174 12.59 1.68 -6.46
C SER A 174 11.72 1.79 -5.19
N LEU A 175 10.99 0.74 -4.83
CA LEU A 175 10.25 0.70 -3.57
C LEU A 175 11.18 0.56 -2.38
N TYR A 176 12.19 -0.30 -2.47
CA TYR A 176 13.19 -0.43 -1.41
C TYR A 176 13.98 0.87 -1.18
N LYS A 177 14.33 1.59 -2.25
CA LYS A 177 14.98 2.92 -2.20
C LYS A 177 14.19 3.96 -1.41
N ILE A 178 12.87 3.81 -1.28
CA ILE A 178 12.09 4.70 -0.42
C ILE A 178 12.62 4.63 1.01
N HIS A 179 12.88 3.42 1.52
CA HIS A 179 13.45 3.22 2.84
C HIS A 179 14.97 3.46 2.87
N SER A 180 15.74 2.76 2.04
CA SER A 180 17.21 2.72 2.17
C SER A 180 17.87 4.08 1.91
N GLU A 181 17.34 4.86 0.98
CA GLU A 181 17.79 6.23 0.69
C GLU A 181 16.93 7.30 1.40
N LYS A 182 15.99 6.88 2.26
CA LYS A 182 15.04 7.76 2.98
C LYS A 182 14.35 8.78 2.08
N THR A 183 14.04 8.39 0.84
CA THR A 183 13.46 9.35 -0.12
C THR A 183 12.06 9.83 0.26
N TYR A 184 11.40 9.18 1.22
CA TYR A 184 10.15 9.64 1.83
C TYR A 184 10.30 11.01 2.51
N GLU A 185 11.47 11.36 3.05
CA GLU A 185 11.70 12.64 3.74
C GLU A 185 11.66 13.84 2.80
N LYS A 186 11.80 13.62 1.48
CA LYS A 186 11.82 14.69 0.46
C LYS A 186 10.51 15.49 0.38
N ARG A 187 9.37 14.96 0.84
CA ARG A 187 8.06 15.62 0.78
C ARG A 187 7.56 16.21 2.11
N GLY A 188 8.37 16.15 3.17
CA GLY A 188 7.95 16.55 4.51
C GLY A 188 6.91 15.59 5.12
N ALA A 189 6.76 15.63 6.44
CA ALA A 189 5.71 14.87 7.12
C ALA A 189 4.33 15.43 6.76
N TYR A 190 3.35 14.54 6.61
CA TYR A 190 1.98 14.88 6.30
C TYR A 190 1.25 15.33 7.56
N GLU A 191 0.74 16.56 7.59
CA GLU A 191 0.05 17.14 8.75
C GLU A 191 -1.45 17.43 8.44
N GLY A 192 -2.00 16.79 7.40
CA GLY A 192 -3.36 17.08 6.95
C GLY A 192 -4.45 16.47 7.85
N SER A 193 -5.70 16.90 7.64
CA SER A 193 -6.85 16.45 8.42
C SER A 193 -7.12 14.94 8.38
N PHE A 194 -6.56 14.22 7.39
CA PHE A 194 -6.68 12.77 7.25
C PHE A 194 -5.43 12.00 7.68
N HIS A 195 -4.53 12.67 8.42
CA HIS A 195 -3.39 11.98 9.05
C HIS A 195 -3.90 10.88 9.98
N ALA A 196 -3.31 9.69 9.89
CA ALA A 196 -3.90 8.47 10.43
C ALA A 196 -4.11 8.50 11.95
N THR A 197 -3.18 9.12 12.70
CA THR A 197 -3.13 9.07 14.16
C THR A 197 -3.25 10.44 14.81
N ASP A 198 -2.54 11.42 14.25
CA ASP A 198 -2.36 12.74 14.89
C ASP A 198 -3.17 13.87 14.24
N SER A 199 -4.03 13.59 13.27
CA SER A 199 -4.93 14.61 12.73
C SER A 199 -5.95 15.09 13.75
N TRP A 200 -6.48 16.30 13.55
CA TRP A 200 -7.65 16.79 14.28
C TRP A 200 -8.84 15.81 14.23
N LEU A 201 -9.06 15.13 13.10
CA LEU A 201 -10.10 14.11 12.98
C LEU A 201 -9.77 12.87 13.82
N ALA A 202 -8.53 12.41 13.82
CA ALA A 202 -8.10 11.25 14.59
C ALA A 202 -8.21 11.50 16.10
N GLN A 203 -7.71 12.65 16.58
CA GLN A 203 -7.75 13.04 17.98
C GLN A 203 -9.18 13.14 18.55
N ARG A 204 -10.17 13.45 17.71
CA ARG A 204 -11.59 13.54 18.11
C ARG A 204 -12.39 12.27 17.81
N GLY A 205 -11.75 11.19 17.35
CA GLY A 205 -12.45 9.97 16.96
C GLY A 205 -13.36 10.13 15.73
N LEU A 206 -13.17 11.19 14.95
CA LEU A 206 -13.97 11.51 13.76
C LEU A 206 -13.38 10.97 12.46
N LEU A 207 -12.15 10.46 12.47
CA LEU A 207 -11.48 9.97 11.27
C LEU A 207 -12.24 8.84 10.57
N ILE A 208 -12.65 7.81 11.32
CA ILE A 208 -13.42 6.69 10.78
C ILE A 208 -14.83 7.10 10.35
N PRO A 209 -15.61 7.86 11.16
CA PRO A 209 -16.87 8.45 10.70
C PRO A 209 -16.73 9.26 9.39
N ALA A 210 -15.69 10.10 9.28
CA ALA A 210 -15.42 10.85 8.05
C ALA A 210 -15.11 9.90 6.88
N GLY A 211 -14.36 8.83 7.11
CA GLY A 211 -14.12 7.77 6.12
C GLY A 211 -15.41 7.14 5.60
N TYR A 212 -16.38 6.84 6.47
CA TYR A 212 -17.69 6.33 6.06
C TYR A 212 -18.46 7.34 5.19
N VAL A 213 -18.44 8.62 5.57
CA VAL A 213 -19.08 9.69 4.80
C VAL A 213 -18.44 9.81 3.41
N ILE A 214 -17.11 9.92 3.35
CA ILE A 214 -16.37 10.03 2.08
C ILE A 214 -16.63 8.81 1.20
N TYR A 215 -16.58 7.61 1.79
CA TYR A 215 -16.87 6.39 1.06
C TYR A 215 -18.30 6.41 0.49
N ALA A 216 -19.30 6.78 1.29
CA ALA A 216 -20.69 6.85 0.85
C ALA A 216 -20.87 7.82 -0.33
N PHE A 217 -20.26 9.01 -0.27
CA PHE A 217 -20.27 9.95 -1.40
C PHE A 217 -19.53 9.42 -2.63
N SER A 218 -18.40 8.72 -2.46
CA SER A 218 -17.64 8.12 -3.57
C SER A 218 -18.37 6.97 -4.25
N ALA A 219 -19.27 6.29 -3.52
CA ALA A 219 -20.07 5.19 -4.05
C ALA A 219 -21.24 5.67 -4.92
N ILE A 220 -21.58 6.97 -4.86
CA ILE A 220 -22.66 7.54 -5.67
C ILE A 220 -22.16 7.71 -7.11
N PRO A 221 -22.75 7.02 -8.10
CA PRO A 221 -22.37 7.21 -9.50
C PRO A 221 -22.67 8.63 -9.98
N SER A 222 -21.84 9.16 -10.87
CA SER A 222 -22.03 10.51 -11.44
C SER A 222 -23.41 10.70 -12.09
N TRP A 223 -23.96 9.66 -12.72
CA TRP A 223 -25.30 9.70 -13.33
C TRP A 223 -26.42 9.91 -12.30
N LEU A 224 -26.27 9.42 -11.08
CA LEU A 224 -27.27 9.58 -10.02
C LEU A 224 -27.36 11.05 -9.58
N PHE A 225 -26.23 11.76 -9.50
CA PHE A 225 -26.21 13.20 -9.23
C PHE A 225 -26.90 13.99 -10.34
N MET A 226 -26.70 13.62 -11.61
CA MET A 226 -27.39 14.27 -12.73
C MET A 226 -28.90 14.07 -12.67
N ILE A 227 -29.35 12.88 -12.27
CA ILE A 227 -30.78 12.61 -12.03
C ILE A 227 -31.31 13.46 -10.87
N PHE A 228 -30.59 13.51 -9.74
CA PHE A 228 -30.98 14.30 -8.58
C PHE A 228 -31.14 15.79 -8.93
N ILE A 229 -30.15 16.39 -9.60
CA ILE A 229 -30.21 17.79 -10.05
C ILE A 229 -31.37 18.00 -11.03
N SER A 230 -31.62 17.05 -11.92
CA SER A 230 -32.73 17.12 -12.89
C SER A 230 -34.09 17.15 -12.19
N PHE A 231 -34.32 16.28 -11.20
CA PHE A 231 -35.56 16.28 -10.43
C PHE A 231 -35.69 17.54 -9.58
N PHE A 232 -34.64 17.95 -8.86
CA PHE A 232 -34.67 19.15 -8.02
C PHE A 232 -34.96 20.43 -8.84
N SER A 233 -34.32 20.57 -10.00
CA SER A 233 -34.56 21.68 -10.93
C SER A 233 -36.00 21.70 -11.44
N ARG A 234 -36.54 20.53 -11.85
CA ARG A 234 -37.94 20.40 -12.29
C ARG A 234 -38.93 20.71 -11.16
N THR A 235 -38.64 20.31 -9.92
CA THR A 235 -39.48 20.63 -8.76
C THR A 235 -39.49 22.13 -8.46
N MET A 236 -38.35 22.82 -8.54
CA MET A 236 -38.30 24.28 -8.34
C MET A 236 -38.98 25.05 -9.47
N MET A 237 -38.75 24.66 -10.74
CA MET A 237 -39.40 25.29 -11.89
C MET A 237 -40.92 25.03 -11.91
N GLY A 238 -41.36 23.82 -11.55
CA GLY A 238 -42.78 23.49 -11.43
C GLY A 238 -43.51 24.33 -10.38
N ARG A 239 -42.85 24.64 -9.25
CA ARG A 239 -43.41 25.55 -8.23
C ARG A 239 -43.48 27.02 -8.68
N ARG A 240 -42.60 27.44 -9.61
CA ARG A 240 -42.65 28.80 -10.19
C ARG A 240 -43.72 28.94 -11.27
N MET A 241 -43.89 27.93 -12.12
CA MET A 241 -44.92 27.94 -13.17
C MET A 241 -46.35 27.71 -12.63
N GLY A 242 -46.52 27.07 -11.47
CA GLY A 242 -47.82 26.95 -10.80
C GLY A 242 -48.39 28.28 -10.28
N ASN A 243 -47.58 29.34 -10.19
CA ASN A 243 -48.01 30.65 -9.68
C ASN A 243 -48.28 31.68 -10.78
N THR A 244 -48.04 31.34 -12.06
CA THR A 244 -48.30 32.24 -13.21
C THR A 244 -49.64 31.97 -13.90
N GLY A 245 -50.43 31.01 -13.41
CA GLY A 245 -51.72 30.62 -13.97
C GLY A 245 -52.94 30.91 -13.08
N ALA A 246 -52.77 31.54 -11.91
CA ALA A 246 -53.92 31.98 -11.11
C ALA A 246 -54.60 33.14 -11.84
N PRO A 247 -55.87 33.02 -12.28
CA PRO A 247 -56.56 34.13 -12.91
C PRO A 247 -56.64 35.28 -11.91
N ALA A 248 -56.26 36.49 -12.32
CA ALA A 248 -56.50 37.69 -11.54
C ALA A 248 -58.01 37.79 -11.29
N ALA A 249 -58.42 37.67 -10.03
CA ALA A 249 -59.80 37.88 -9.64
C ALA A 249 -60.22 39.29 -10.05
N ARG A 250 -61.21 39.36 -10.95
CA ARG A 250 -61.97 40.58 -11.24
C ARG A 250 -63.23 40.58 -10.39
#